data_AF-A0A832S6B6-F1
#
_entry.id   AF-A0A832S6B6-F1
#
_cell.length_a   1.000
_cell.length_b   1.000
_cell.length_c   1.000
_cell.angle_alpha   90.00
_cell.angle_beta   90.00
_cell.angle_gamma   90.00
#
_symmetry.space_group_name_H-M   'P 1'
#
loop_
_entity.id
_entity.type
_entity.pdbx_description
1 polymer ?
#
loop_
_entity_poly.entity_id
_entity_poly.type
_entity_poly.pdbx_seq_one_letter_code
_entity_poly.pdbx_strand_id
1 'polypeptide(L)'
;MLEKAKVSFFLASRSIVRGNKGVTIFTVFVLTLIFIQLVLFSSMLAGVTLKFNELMVDFQTGNVVVESKEEERYIEDASALQKKIESLPQVVGTSARLKSQGEFRYKEKEMGATVYGIDPVDEGFVTDLENGIISGEFLSRSDRGEVILGREVSGGFGALMESRSLGGVEVGDTVEIIVNG
;
A
#
# COMPACT_ATOMS: atom_id res chain seq x y z
N MET A 1 24.07 49.05 -13.91
CA MET A 1 22.92 48.41 -13.22
C MET A 1 23.36 47.55 -12.02
N LEU A 2 24.40 46.72 -12.17
CA LEU A 2 24.95 45.88 -11.08
C LEU A 2 25.46 46.66 -9.86
N GLU A 3 26.07 47.84 -10.03
CA GLU A 3 26.57 48.65 -8.90
C GLU A 3 25.45 49.19 -8.02
N LYS A 4 24.33 49.61 -8.62
CA LYS A 4 23.16 50.07 -7.86
C LYS A 4 22.58 48.95 -7.00
N ALA A 5 22.52 47.72 -7.54
CA ALA A 5 22.07 46.54 -6.78
C ALA A 5 23.00 46.23 -5.59
N LYS A 6 24.32 46.33 -5.77
CA LYS A 6 25.29 46.15 -4.67
C LYS A 6 25.12 47.18 -3.55
N VAL A 7 24.94 48.45 -3.91
CA VAL A 7 24.72 49.53 -2.94
C VAL A 7 23.39 49.34 -2.21
N SER A 8 22.31 49.03 -2.93
CA SER A 8 21.00 48.75 -2.32
C SER A 8 21.04 47.54 -1.37
N PHE A 9 21.73 46.46 -1.74
CA PHE A 9 21.91 45.29 -0.89
C PHE A 9 22.72 45.60 0.38
N PHE A 10 23.80 46.39 0.26
CA PHE A 10 24.61 46.82 1.40
C PHE A 10 23.78 47.67 2.39
N LEU A 11 22.99 48.61 1.86
CA LEU A 11 22.10 49.43 2.68
C LEU A 11 21.01 48.60 3.36
N ALA A 12 20.40 47.63 2.65
CA ALA A 12 19.38 46.73 3.20
C ALA A 12 19.94 45.83 4.31
N SER A 13 21.09 45.18 4.07
CA SER A 13 21.78 44.35 5.07
C SER A 13 22.12 45.13 6.33
N ARG A 14 22.70 46.34 6.18
CA ARG A 14 23.03 47.22 7.31
C ARG A 14 21.78 47.66 8.08
N SER A 15 20.66 47.89 7.40
CA SER A 15 19.38 48.26 7.99
C SER A 15 18.78 47.12 8.83
N ILE A 16 18.82 45.88 8.32
CA ILE A 16 18.35 44.69 9.05
C ILE A 16 19.17 44.46 10.33
N VAL A 17 20.50 44.60 10.26
CA VAL A 17 21.40 44.35 11.39
C VAL A 17 21.33 45.45 12.47
N ARG A 18 21.16 46.71 12.07
CA ARG A 18 21.05 47.86 12.99
C ARG A 18 19.61 48.21 13.39
N GLY A 19 18.61 47.59 12.77
CA GLY A 19 17.20 47.81 13.04
C GLY A 19 16.72 47.14 14.32
N ASN A 20 15.39 47.08 14.49
CA ASN A 20 14.79 46.41 15.64
C ASN A 20 14.93 44.88 15.49
N LYS A 21 15.86 44.31 16.26
CA LYS A 21 16.16 42.87 16.25
C LYS A 21 14.94 42.03 16.61
N GLY A 22 14.08 42.50 17.53
CA GLY A 22 12.86 41.79 17.92
C GLY A 22 11.86 41.67 16.76
N VAL A 23 11.62 42.77 16.05
CA VAL A 23 10.74 42.78 14.87
C VAL A 23 11.30 41.91 13.76
N THR A 24 12.60 42.01 13.48
CA THR A 24 13.25 41.21 12.44
C THR A 24 13.14 39.71 12.71
N ILE A 25 13.43 39.28 13.95
CA ILE A 25 13.31 37.87 14.36
C ILE A 25 11.86 37.41 14.25
N PHE A 26 10.91 38.23 14.72
CA PHE A 26 9.49 37.91 14.65
C PHE A 26 9.01 37.76 13.19
N THR A 27 9.42 38.66 12.30
CA THR A 27 9.09 38.57 10.87
C THR A 27 9.69 37.32 10.23
N VAL A 28 10.97 37.02 10.48
CA VAL A 28 11.60 35.80 9.95
C VAL A 28 10.90 34.55 10.49
N PHE A 29 10.55 34.53 11.76
CA PHE A 29 9.82 33.43 12.38
C PHE A 29 8.45 33.22 11.72
N VAL A 30 7.64 34.28 11.56
CA VAL A 30 6.33 34.20 10.90
C VAL A 30 6.46 33.73 9.45
N LEU A 31 7.41 34.28 8.68
CA LEU A 31 7.65 33.85 7.30
C LEU A 31 8.10 32.39 7.22
N THR A 32 8.94 31.94 8.17
CA THR A 32 9.38 30.55 8.26
C THR A 32 8.21 29.63 8.60
N LEU A 33 7.34 30.03 9.53
CA LEU A 33 6.16 29.26 9.92
C LEU A 33 5.18 29.11 8.74
N ILE A 34 4.92 30.20 8.01
CA ILE A 34 4.10 30.17 6.79
C ILE A 34 4.73 29.23 5.75
N PHE A 35 6.04 29.33 5.53
CA PHE A 35 6.74 28.48 4.58
C PHE A 35 6.67 26.99 4.97
N ILE A 36 6.94 26.66 6.24
CA ILE A 36 6.83 25.29 6.76
C ILE A 36 5.41 24.78 6.57
N GLN A 37 4.39 25.57 6.93
CA GLN A 37 3.00 25.16 6.77
C GLN A 37 2.65 24.83 5.31
N LEU A 38 3.10 25.65 4.36
CA LEU A 38 2.84 25.44 2.93
C LEU A 38 3.52 24.17 2.39
N VAL A 39 4.76 23.91 2.80
CA VAL A 39 5.55 22.79 2.27
C VAL A 39 5.23 21.47 2.99
N LEU A 40 4.90 21.52 4.28
CA LEU A 40 4.65 20.34 5.11
C LEU A 40 3.53 19.47 4.55
N PHE A 41 2.39 20.08 4.23
CA PHE A 41 1.21 19.33 3.77
C PHE A 41 1.47 18.62 2.43
N SER A 42 2.05 19.35 1.46
CA SER A 42 2.39 18.80 0.15
C SER A 42 3.41 17.66 0.25
N SER A 43 4.43 17.82 1.10
CA SER A 43 5.47 16.81 1.30
C SER A 43 4.93 15.57 2.02
N MET A 44 4.08 15.76 3.03
CA MET A 44 3.42 14.66 3.74
C MET A 44 2.52 13.86 2.80
N LEU A 45 1.69 14.52 2.00
CA LEU A 45 0.85 13.85 1.01
C LEU A 45 1.68 13.08 -0.01
N ALA A 46 2.75 13.67 -0.55
CA ALA A 46 3.65 12.99 -1.47
C ALA A 46 4.27 11.73 -0.84
N GLY A 47 4.73 11.83 0.41
CA GLY A 47 5.27 10.70 1.15
C GLY A 47 4.25 9.57 1.36
N VAL A 48 3.02 9.92 1.74
CA VAL A 48 1.92 8.94 1.89
C VAL A 48 1.60 8.28 0.55
N THR A 49 1.51 9.04 -0.54
CA THR A 49 1.24 8.47 -1.88
C THR A 49 2.34 7.53 -2.33
N LEU A 50 3.61 7.89 -2.14
CA LEU A 50 4.75 7.02 -2.46
C LEU A 50 4.68 5.73 -1.67
N LYS A 51 4.45 5.81 -0.35
CA LYS A 51 4.38 4.61 0.48
C LYS A 51 3.16 3.74 0.17
N PHE A 52 2.02 4.37 -0.14
CA PHE A 52 0.82 3.65 -0.54
C PHE A 52 1.02 2.89 -1.86
N ASN A 53 1.70 3.51 -2.84
CA ASN A 53 2.04 2.84 -4.09
C ASN A 53 2.98 1.64 -3.87
N GLU A 54 4.03 1.83 -3.06
CA GLU A 54 4.96 0.75 -2.68
C GLU A 54 4.20 -0.42 -2.03
N LEU A 55 3.37 -0.16 -1.02
CA LEU A 55 2.58 -1.21 -0.37
C LEU A 55 1.59 -1.90 -1.32
N MET A 56 1.01 -1.15 -2.26
CA MET A 56 0.08 -1.71 -3.23
C MET A 56 0.80 -2.63 -4.22
N VAL A 57 1.99 -2.25 -4.68
CA VAL A 57 2.84 -3.08 -5.54
C VAL A 57 3.31 -4.32 -4.78
N ASP A 58 3.87 -4.14 -3.59
CA ASP A 58 4.53 -5.21 -2.84
C ASP A 58 3.54 -6.26 -2.29
N PHE A 59 2.33 -5.85 -1.87
CA PHE A 59 1.40 -6.76 -1.20
C PHE A 59 0.10 -7.03 -1.96
N GLN A 60 -0.27 -6.21 -2.95
CA GLN A 60 -1.57 -6.34 -3.60
C GLN A 60 -1.51 -6.70 -5.08
N THR A 61 -0.54 -6.20 -5.87
CA THR A 61 -0.59 -6.33 -7.33
C THR A 61 0.65 -6.95 -7.98
N GLY A 62 1.83 -6.72 -7.43
CA GLY A 62 3.08 -6.84 -8.18
C GLY A 62 3.32 -5.64 -9.11
N ASN A 63 4.45 -5.66 -9.84
CA ASN A 63 4.87 -4.52 -10.68
C ASN A 63 4.01 -4.31 -11.93
N VAL A 64 3.47 -5.38 -12.51
CA VAL A 64 2.65 -5.35 -13.73
C VAL A 64 1.48 -6.30 -13.55
N VAL A 65 0.26 -5.79 -13.73
CA VAL A 65 -0.98 -6.57 -13.65
C VAL A 65 -1.53 -6.77 -15.06
N VAL A 66 -1.89 -8.01 -15.36
CA VAL A 66 -2.64 -8.35 -16.57
C VAL A 66 -4.03 -8.78 -16.14
N GLU A 67 -5.04 -8.04 -16.59
CA GLU A 67 -6.46 -8.33 -16.32
C GLU A 67 -7.14 -8.80 -17.61
N SER A 68 -8.29 -9.47 -17.46
CA SER A 68 -9.17 -9.78 -18.59
C SER A 68 -9.75 -8.49 -19.18
N LYS A 69 -10.25 -8.58 -20.41
CA LYS A 69 -11.02 -7.47 -20.99
C LYS A 69 -12.27 -7.20 -20.15
N GLU A 70 -12.77 -5.96 -20.16
CA GLU A 70 -13.92 -5.55 -19.33
C GLU A 70 -15.17 -6.43 -19.50
N GLU A 71 -15.34 -7.06 -20.67
CA GLU A 71 -16.48 -7.93 -20.98
C GLU A 71 -16.26 -9.41 -20.62
N GLU A 72 -15.04 -9.81 -20.23
CA GLU A 72 -14.65 -11.19 -19.95
C GLU A 72 -14.33 -11.37 -18.45
N ARG A 73 -14.87 -12.44 -17.83
CA ARG A 73 -14.64 -12.73 -16.40
C ARG A 73 -13.24 -13.32 -16.13
N TYR A 74 -12.67 -14.02 -17.11
CA TYR A 74 -11.42 -14.75 -16.96
C TYR A 74 -10.52 -14.51 -18.18
N ILE A 75 -9.22 -14.64 -17.99
CA ILE A 75 -8.25 -14.66 -19.09
C ILE A 75 -8.26 -16.07 -19.70
N GLU A 76 -8.64 -16.18 -20.97
CA GLU A 76 -8.55 -17.44 -21.69
C GLU A 76 -7.08 -17.90 -21.82
N ASP A 77 -6.85 -19.18 -21.54
CA ASP A 77 -5.53 -19.82 -21.59
C ASP A 77 -4.43 -19.04 -20.83
N ALA A 78 -4.75 -18.61 -19.61
CA ALA A 78 -3.85 -17.87 -18.73
C ALA A 78 -2.48 -18.57 -18.56
N SER A 79 -2.44 -19.90 -18.59
CA SER A 79 -1.20 -20.68 -18.51
C SER A 79 -0.28 -20.48 -19.73
N ALA A 80 -0.82 -20.44 -20.94
CA ALA A 80 -0.01 -20.14 -22.14
C ALA A 80 0.48 -18.69 -22.13
N LEU A 81 -0.36 -17.75 -21.69
CA LEU A 81 0.02 -16.36 -21.54
C LEU A 81 1.14 -16.19 -20.51
N GLN A 82 1.02 -16.85 -19.35
CA GLN A 82 2.02 -16.83 -18.29
C GLN A 82 3.39 -17.30 -18.79
N LYS A 83 3.45 -18.46 -19.45
CA LYS A 83 4.68 -18.98 -20.06
C LYS A 83 5.30 -18.04 -21.08
N LYS A 84 4.46 -17.33 -21.85
CA LYS A 84 4.94 -16.32 -22.81
C LYS A 84 5.57 -15.12 -22.09
N ILE A 85 4.99 -14.67 -20.99
CA ILE A 85 5.53 -13.58 -20.18
C ILE A 85 6.85 -14.01 -19.53
N GLU A 86 6.90 -15.21 -18.94
CA GLU A 86 8.11 -15.79 -18.33
C GLU A 86 9.26 -15.98 -19.33
N SER A 87 8.97 -16.12 -20.62
CA SER A 87 10.02 -16.21 -21.65
C SER A 87 10.83 -14.91 -21.84
N LEU A 88 10.35 -13.79 -21.29
CA LEU A 88 11.05 -12.52 -21.34
C LEU A 88 12.15 -12.48 -20.27
N PRO A 89 13.42 -12.20 -20.64
CA PRO A 89 14.55 -12.27 -19.70
C PRO A 89 14.52 -11.24 -18.56
N GLN A 90 13.65 -10.24 -18.65
CA GLN A 90 13.49 -9.20 -17.62
C GLN A 90 12.45 -9.59 -16.54
N VAL A 91 11.71 -10.68 -16.75
CA VAL A 91 10.67 -11.14 -15.82
C VAL A 91 11.31 -12.03 -14.78
N VAL A 92 11.22 -11.61 -13.51
CA VAL A 92 11.79 -12.34 -12.36
C VAL A 92 10.84 -13.44 -11.87
N GLY A 93 9.54 -13.20 -11.98
CA GLY A 93 8.50 -14.15 -11.59
C GLY A 93 7.14 -13.72 -12.10
N THR A 94 6.19 -14.65 -12.15
CA THR A 94 4.79 -14.38 -12.47
C THR A 94 3.90 -15.19 -11.54
N SER A 95 2.72 -14.67 -11.21
CA SER A 95 1.74 -15.37 -10.38
C SER A 95 0.37 -15.20 -11.01
N ALA A 96 -0.28 -16.32 -11.31
CA ALA A 96 -1.66 -16.32 -11.77
C ALA A 96 -2.60 -16.31 -10.56
N ARG A 97 -3.57 -15.39 -10.57
CA ARG A 97 -4.54 -15.27 -9.48
C ARG A 97 -5.98 -15.43 -9.96
N LEU A 98 -6.77 -16.15 -9.17
CA LEU A 98 -8.23 -16.16 -9.28
C LEU A 98 -8.80 -15.17 -8.27
N LYS A 99 -9.53 -14.17 -8.76
CA LYS A 99 -10.16 -13.16 -7.92
C LYS A 99 -11.67 -13.35 -7.91
N SER A 100 -12.25 -13.50 -6.73
CA SER A 100 -13.70 -13.57 -6.55
C SER A 100 -14.14 -12.86 -5.27
N GLN A 101 -15.44 -12.57 -5.15
CA GLN A 101 -16.03 -12.08 -3.91
C GLN A 101 -16.53 -13.28 -3.10
N GLY A 102 -16.17 -13.33 -1.83
CA GLY A 102 -16.60 -14.35 -0.89
C GLY A 102 -17.32 -13.76 0.31
N GLU A 103 -18.24 -14.54 0.85
CA GLU A 103 -18.83 -14.30 2.17
C GLU A 103 -18.13 -15.19 3.18
N PHE A 104 -17.59 -14.56 4.23
CA PHE A 104 -16.85 -15.22 5.30
C PHE A 104 -17.71 -15.22 6.55
N ARG A 105 -17.83 -16.39 7.19
CA ARG A 105 -18.60 -16.56 8.41
C ARG A 105 -17.79 -17.24 9.49
N TYR A 106 -17.84 -16.64 10.68
CA TYR A 106 -17.22 -17.17 11.89
C TYR A 106 -18.11 -16.86 13.09
N LYS A 107 -18.58 -17.93 13.77
CA LYS A 107 -19.56 -17.83 14.87
C LYS A 107 -20.81 -17.07 14.41
N GLU A 108 -21.17 -15.97 15.08
CA GLU A 108 -22.32 -15.13 14.75
C GLU A 108 -21.96 -13.94 13.85
N LYS A 109 -20.71 -13.84 13.39
CA LYS A 109 -20.25 -12.75 12.53
C LYS A 109 -20.10 -13.22 11.08
N GLU A 110 -20.47 -12.32 10.18
CA GLU A 110 -20.41 -12.51 8.74
C GLU A 110 -19.92 -11.23 8.07
N MET A 111 -19.08 -11.39 7.06
CA MET A 111 -18.60 -10.26 6.26
C MET A 111 -18.26 -10.68 4.83
N GLY A 112 -18.47 -9.77 3.88
CA GLY A 112 -17.99 -9.93 2.52
C GLY A 112 -16.55 -9.46 2.39
N ALA A 113 -15.70 -10.25 1.74
CA ALA A 113 -14.35 -9.84 1.35
C ALA A 113 -13.93 -10.50 0.03
N THR A 114 -12.91 -9.93 -0.61
CA THR A 114 -12.33 -10.52 -1.82
C THR A 114 -11.48 -11.72 -1.46
N VAL A 115 -11.68 -12.82 -2.19
CA VAL A 115 -10.92 -14.07 -2.10
C VAL A 115 -9.96 -14.12 -3.28
N TYR A 116 -8.70 -14.40 -2.99
CA TYR A 116 -7.68 -14.66 -4.00
C TYR A 116 -7.25 -16.13 -3.93
N GLY A 117 -7.45 -16.85 -5.03
CA GLY A 117 -6.80 -18.14 -5.26
C GLY A 117 -5.44 -17.91 -5.89
N ILE A 118 -4.38 -18.41 -5.27
CA ILE A 118 -2.99 -18.19 -5.67
C ILE A 118 -2.21 -19.52 -5.65
N ASP A 119 -1.11 -19.59 -6.41
CA ASP A 119 -0.05 -20.56 -6.15
C ASP A 119 0.94 -19.92 -5.17
N PRO A 120 1.12 -20.44 -3.93
CA PRO A 120 1.90 -19.74 -2.90
C PRO A 120 3.38 -19.55 -3.27
N VAL A 121 3.95 -20.47 -4.05
CA VAL A 121 5.36 -20.40 -4.44
C VAL A 121 5.55 -19.33 -5.51
N ASP A 122 4.67 -19.30 -6.51
CA ASP A 122 4.73 -18.31 -7.58
C ASP A 122 4.43 -16.91 -7.03
N GLU A 123 3.48 -16.82 -6.09
CA GLU A 123 3.11 -15.58 -5.42
C GLU A 123 4.27 -14.94 -4.66
N GLY A 124 5.08 -15.75 -3.95
CA GLY A 124 6.25 -15.27 -3.21
C GLY A 124 7.36 -14.65 -4.09
N PHE A 125 7.35 -14.87 -5.41
CA PHE A 125 8.26 -14.18 -6.34
C PHE A 125 7.75 -12.80 -6.78
N VAL A 126 6.45 -12.52 -6.63
CA VAL A 126 5.79 -11.32 -7.15
C VAL A 126 5.34 -10.38 -6.04
N THR A 127 5.02 -10.92 -4.86
CA THR A 127 4.61 -10.16 -3.68
C THR A 127 5.38 -10.56 -2.43
N ASP A 128 5.32 -9.69 -1.43
CA ASP A 128 5.96 -9.86 -0.14
C ASP A 128 4.97 -10.38 0.93
N LEU A 129 3.88 -11.04 0.50
CA LEU A 129 2.80 -11.50 1.38
C LEU A 129 3.28 -12.44 2.49
N GLU A 130 4.27 -13.29 2.20
CA GLU A 130 4.87 -14.21 3.17
C GLU A 130 5.51 -13.46 4.36
N ASN A 131 6.20 -12.34 4.09
CA ASN A 131 6.80 -11.51 5.13
C ASN A 131 5.77 -10.65 5.91
N GLY A 132 4.53 -10.58 5.40
CA GLY A 132 3.42 -9.91 6.06
C GLY A 132 2.70 -10.76 7.13
N ILE A 133 3.10 -12.01 7.34
CA ILE A 133 2.44 -12.92 8.28
C ILE A 133 2.71 -12.51 9.73
N ILE A 134 1.62 -12.27 10.47
CA ILE A 134 1.67 -11.88 11.90
C ILE A 134 1.61 -13.11 12.80
N SER A 135 0.81 -14.11 12.43
CA SER A 135 0.60 -15.34 13.19
C SER A 135 0.30 -16.49 12.24
N GLY A 136 0.85 -17.67 12.54
CA GLY A 136 0.74 -18.86 11.69
C GLY A 136 1.88 -18.94 10.68
N GLU A 137 1.67 -19.73 9.63
CA GLU A 137 2.62 -19.98 8.56
C GLU A 137 1.98 -19.62 7.21
N PHE A 138 2.80 -19.27 6.22
CA PHE A 138 2.31 -19.03 4.86
C PHE A 138 1.90 -20.35 4.19
N LEU A 139 1.01 -20.27 3.21
CA LEU A 139 0.50 -21.45 2.51
C LEU A 139 1.60 -22.15 1.72
N SER A 140 1.51 -23.47 1.63
CA SER A 140 2.31 -24.33 0.78
C SER A 140 1.44 -24.99 -0.31
N ARG A 141 2.06 -25.49 -1.39
CA ARG A 141 1.33 -26.19 -2.47
C ARG A 141 0.61 -27.46 -2.01
N SER A 142 1.02 -28.05 -0.90
CA SER A 142 0.40 -29.24 -0.33
C SER A 142 -0.84 -28.95 0.50
N ASP A 143 -1.04 -27.71 0.94
CA ASP A 143 -2.10 -27.38 1.89
C ASP A 143 -3.46 -27.41 1.21
N ARG A 144 -4.48 -27.84 1.96
CA ARG A 144 -5.84 -28.05 1.46
C ARG A 144 -6.84 -27.56 2.49
N GLY A 145 -7.74 -26.67 2.06
CA GLY A 145 -8.77 -26.10 2.94
C GLY A 145 -8.23 -25.08 3.95
N GLU A 146 -7.01 -24.59 3.73
CA GLU A 146 -6.38 -23.55 4.54
C GLU A 146 -6.50 -22.20 3.85
N VAL A 147 -6.52 -21.12 4.63
CA VAL A 147 -6.71 -19.76 4.15
C VAL A 147 -5.88 -18.80 4.99
N ILE A 148 -5.31 -17.79 4.34
CA ILE A 148 -4.70 -16.64 5.02
C ILE A 148 -5.74 -15.53 5.08
N LEU A 149 -5.99 -15.02 6.28
CA LEU A 149 -6.91 -13.91 6.50
C LEU A 149 -6.13 -12.63 6.76
N GLY A 150 -6.47 -11.57 6.04
CA GLY A 150 -5.96 -10.24 6.33
C GLY A 150 -6.40 -9.80 7.74
N ARG A 151 -5.55 -9.02 8.41
CA ARG A 151 -5.80 -8.53 9.79
C ARG A 151 -7.20 -7.94 9.96
N GLU A 152 -7.62 -7.06 9.05
CA GLU A 152 -8.94 -6.40 9.11
C GLU A 152 -10.11 -7.37 8.90
N VAL A 153 -9.90 -8.47 8.17
CA VAL A 153 -10.92 -9.52 7.98
C VAL A 153 -11.01 -10.39 9.23
N SER A 154 -9.86 -10.83 9.76
CA SER A 154 -9.82 -11.64 10.99
C SER A 154 -10.45 -10.93 12.18
N GLY A 155 -10.31 -9.60 12.26
CA GLY A 155 -10.69 -8.81 13.44
C GLY A 155 -9.74 -8.99 14.63
N GLY A 156 -8.61 -9.68 14.45
CA GLY A 156 -7.58 -9.86 15.46
C GLY A 156 -6.41 -8.88 15.28
N PHE A 157 -5.38 -9.04 16.12
CA PHE A 157 -4.08 -8.38 15.98
C PHE A 157 -4.11 -6.83 15.90
N GLY A 158 -5.10 -6.19 16.54
CA GLY A 158 -5.25 -4.73 16.52
C GLY A 158 -5.89 -4.18 15.25
N ALA A 159 -6.76 -4.97 14.61
CA ALA A 159 -7.60 -4.50 13.51
C ALA A 159 -8.34 -3.21 13.87
N LEU A 160 -8.32 -2.24 12.95
CA LEU A 160 -8.95 -0.94 13.18
C LEU A 160 -10.46 -0.99 12.96
N MET A 161 -10.94 -1.92 12.13
CA MET A 161 -12.34 -2.07 11.75
C MET A 161 -13.01 -3.30 12.41
N GLU A 162 -12.85 -3.49 13.71
CA GLU A 162 -13.43 -4.65 14.43
C GLU A 162 -14.94 -4.84 14.19
N SER A 163 -15.71 -3.75 14.05
CA SER A 163 -17.15 -3.80 13.79
C SER A 163 -17.53 -4.36 12.42
N ARG A 164 -16.59 -4.39 11.47
CA ARG A 164 -16.75 -4.94 10.11
C ARG A 164 -15.86 -6.16 9.87
N SER A 165 -15.45 -6.84 10.94
CA SER A 165 -14.55 -7.99 10.91
C SER A 165 -15.23 -9.26 11.44
N LEU A 166 -14.54 -10.40 11.32
CA LEU A 166 -14.95 -11.68 11.91
C LEU A 166 -14.79 -11.74 13.44
N GLY A 167 -14.26 -10.69 14.07
CA GLY A 167 -14.28 -10.54 15.54
C GLY A 167 -13.22 -11.33 16.29
N GLY A 168 -12.04 -11.53 15.69
CA GLY A 168 -10.87 -12.10 16.34
C GLY A 168 -10.66 -13.57 16.01
N VAL A 169 -10.63 -13.91 14.72
CA VAL A 169 -10.25 -15.26 14.27
C VAL A 169 -8.77 -15.49 14.55
N GLU A 170 -8.44 -16.63 15.18
CA GLU A 170 -7.07 -17.05 15.46
C GLU A 170 -6.64 -18.23 14.59
N VAL A 171 -5.34 -18.50 14.56
CA VAL A 171 -4.78 -19.63 13.80
C VAL A 171 -5.28 -20.94 14.40
N GLY A 172 -5.79 -21.82 13.54
CA GLY A 172 -6.41 -23.10 13.94
C GLY A 172 -7.94 -23.06 14.03
N ASP A 173 -8.54 -21.88 13.95
CA ASP A 173 -9.99 -21.74 13.85
C ASP A 173 -10.52 -22.16 12.47
N THR A 174 -11.74 -22.67 12.44
CA THR A 174 -12.45 -22.96 11.19
C THR A 174 -13.36 -21.81 10.80
N VAL A 175 -13.19 -21.31 9.58
CA VAL A 175 -14.03 -20.25 8.98
C VAL A 175 -14.76 -20.82 7.77
N GLU A 176 -16.05 -20.53 7.66
CA GLU A 176 -16.85 -20.89 6.49
C GLU A 176 -16.68 -19.79 5.42
N ILE A 177 -16.31 -20.18 4.20
CA ILE A 177 -16.13 -19.26 3.07
C ILE A 177 -17.03 -19.70 1.93
N ILE A 178 -17.97 -18.85 1.55
CA ILE A 178 -18.87 -19.06 0.42
C ILE A 178 -18.37 -18.17 -0.72
N VAL A 179 -17.76 -18.77 -1.74
CA VAL A 179 -17.21 -18.05 -2.88
C VAL A 179 -18.24 -18.00 -4.01
N ASN A 180 -18.56 -16.80 -4.49
CA ASN A 180 -19.47 -16.61 -5.62
C ASN A 180 -18.68 -16.62 -6.94
N GLY A 181 -18.53 -17.80 -7.54
CA GLY A 181 -17.79 -18.04 -8.80
C GLY A 181 -18.56 -17.76 -10.08
#